data_AF-A0A9R1A429-F1
#
_entry.id   AF-A0A9R1A429-F1
#
_cell.length_a   1.000
_cell.length_b   1.000
_cell.length_c   1.000
_cell.angle_alpha   90.00
_cell.angle_beta   90.00
_cell.angle_gamma   90.00
#
_symmetry.space_group_name_H-M   'P 1'
#
loop_
_entity.id
_entity.type
_entity.pdbx_description
1 polymer ?
#
loop_
_entity_poly.entity_id
_entity_poly.type
_entity_poly.pdbx_seq_one_letter_code
_entity_poly.pdbx_strand_id
1 'polypeptide(L)'
;MGTEEMEAVILAGVLRRAGADVTLASVEDGLEVEASYGTRIIADKSIAACADQVFDLVALPIDAGLERSTEVNRVEWPFDHKPQVLIPIANGSEEMEIIMLVAILRRANINVVLASVDESTNIVGSQRMKIVADKCILGASDSKYDLIIIPGGPEGAELLHRSTALKKLLKEQKQASMMYGGICYSPLILQKQGLLQDKTVTAHPSIVNQLTCQVIERSKVVIDGNLITGKGLGTVMDFSLAIVRKFFGHGRAKGVANGMVFDYPKS
;
A
#
# COMPACT_ATOMS: atom_id res chain seq x y z
N MET A 1 6.09 -2.38 -22.98
CA MET A 1 5.90 -2.91 -21.61
C MET A 1 4.42 -3.23 -21.54
N GLY A 2 4.08 -4.47 -21.85
CA GLY A 2 2.71 -4.86 -22.17
C GLY A 2 1.88 -5.17 -20.93
N THR A 3 0.57 -4.96 -21.06
CA THR A 3 -0.47 -5.39 -20.12
C THR A 3 -0.22 -6.82 -19.66
N GLU A 4 -0.47 -7.15 -18.38
CA GLU A 4 -0.39 -8.55 -17.98
C GLU A 4 -1.49 -9.37 -18.69
N GLU A 5 -1.06 -10.46 -19.32
CA GLU A 5 -1.88 -11.28 -20.23
C GLU A 5 -3.16 -11.75 -19.57
N MET A 6 -3.07 -12.06 -18.28
CA MET A 6 -4.18 -12.56 -17.49
C MET A 6 -5.21 -11.47 -17.20
N GLU A 7 -4.84 -10.21 -16.98
CA GLU A 7 -5.81 -9.21 -16.54
C GLU A 7 -6.80 -8.81 -17.64
N ALA A 8 -6.29 -8.51 -18.83
CA ALA A 8 -7.13 -8.17 -19.97
C ALA A 8 -7.99 -9.37 -20.42
N VAL A 9 -7.39 -10.57 -20.50
CA VAL A 9 -8.06 -11.77 -21.01
C VAL A 9 -9.04 -12.35 -20.00
N ILE A 10 -8.73 -12.37 -18.70
CA ILE A 10 -9.66 -12.86 -17.67
C ILE A 10 -10.85 -11.92 -17.57
N LEU A 11 -10.62 -10.60 -17.47
CA LEU A 11 -11.71 -9.64 -17.34
C LEU A 11 -12.63 -9.68 -18.57
N ALA A 12 -12.05 -9.59 -19.77
CA ALA A 12 -12.83 -9.68 -21.00
C ALA A 12 -13.54 -11.04 -21.13
N GLY A 13 -12.88 -12.14 -20.79
CA GLY A 13 -13.46 -13.48 -20.84
C GLY A 13 -14.60 -13.69 -19.85
N VAL A 14 -14.50 -13.17 -18.63
CA VAL A 14 -15.56 -13.24 -17.61
C VAL A 14 -16.77 -12.43 -18.04
N LEU A 15 -16.56 -11.19 -18.47
CA LEU A 15 -17.65 -10.31 -18.92
C LEU A 15 -18.36 -10.86 -20.15
N ARG A 16 -17.61 -11.34 -21.15
CA ARG A 16 -18.20 -12.00 -22.35
C ARG A 16 -19.02 -13.22 -21.98
N ARG A 17 -18.54 -14.08 -21.07
CA ARG A 17 -19.31 -15.25 -20.59
C ARG A 17 -20.53 -14.87 -19.77
N ALA A 18 -20.52 -13.72 -19.10
CA ALA A 18 -21.67 -13.16 -18.41
C ALA A 18 -22.69 -12.49 -19.35
N GLY A 19 -22.41 -12.46 -20.66
CA GLY A 19 -23.30 -11.91 -21.69
C GLY A 19 -23.08 -10.42 -21.99
N ALA A 20 -22.03 -9.80 -21.44
CA ALA A 20 -21.68 -8.43 -21.79
C ALA A 20 -21.03 -8.38 -23.18
N ASP A 21 -21.34 -7.34 -23.95
CA ASP A 21 -20.60 -6.99 -25.16
C ASP A 21 -19.30 -6.26 -24.74
N VAL A 22 -18.16 -6.85 -25.08
CA VAL A 22 -16.84 -6.38 -24.61
C VAL A 22 -15.95 -6.12 -25.80
N THR A 23 -15.53 -4.86 -25.95
CA THR A 23 -14.51 -4.43 -26.91
C THR A 23 -13.17 -4.30 -26.19
N LEU A 24 -12.17 -5.08 -26.60
CA LEU A 24 -10.78 -4.90 -26.19
C LEU A 24 -10.12 -3.87 -27.13
N ALA A 25 -9.67 -2.74 -26.59
CA ALA A 25 -9.07 -1.66 -27.39
C ALA A 25 -7.56 -1.53 -27.12
N SER A 26 -6.76 -1.44 -28.20
CA SER A 26 -5.31 -1.16 -28.11
C SER A 26 -5.06 0.34 -28.07
N VAL A 27 -4.17 0.78 -27.19
CA VAL A 27 -3.64 2.15 -27.16
C VAL A 27 -2.36 2.32 -28.00
N GLU A 28 -1.83 1.21 -28.53
CA GLU A 28 -0.68 1.22 -29.44
C GLU A 28 -1.12 1.42 -30.90
N ASP A 29 -0.17 1.76 -31.79
CA ASP A 29 -0.45 1.98 -33.21
C ASP A 29 -0.97 0.71 -33.93
N GLY A 30 -0.69 -0.46 -33.36
CA GLY A 30 -1.15 -1.77 -33.84
C GLY A 30 -2.23 -2.40 -32.96
N LEU A 31 -2.98 -3.33 -33.54
CA LEU A 31 -3.94 -4.17 -32.79
C LEU A 31 -3.25 -5.32 -32.05
N GLU A 32 -2.08 -5.75 -32.53
CA GLU A 32 -1.27 -6.77 -31.88
C GLU A 32 -0.41 -6.10 -30.80
N VAL A 33 -0.66 -6.45 -29.54
CA VAL A 33 0.07 -5.95 -28.38
C VAL A 33 0.88 -7.11 -27.80
N GLU A 34 2.19 -6.95 -27.72
CA GLU A 34 3.07 -7.90 -27.04
C GLU A 34 3.00 -7.66 -25.53
N ALA A 35 2.51 -8.66 -24.81
CA ALA A 35 2.37 -8.64 -23.38
C ALA A 35 3.68 -8.98 -22.65
N SER A 36 3.69 -8.83 -21.33
CA SER A 36 4.92 -8.87 -20.51
C SER A 36 5.76 -10.16 -20.61
N TYR A 37 5.20 -11.30 -21.05
CA TYR A 37 5.92 -12.56 -21.20
C TYR A 37 6.02 -13.04 -22.65
N GLY A 38 5.84 -12.14 -23.62
CA GLY A 38 5.97 -12.42 -25.05
C GLY A 38 4.72 -13.05 -25.68
N THR A 39 3.64 -13.26 -24.92
CA THR A 39 2.34 -13.59 -25.53
C THR A 39 1.81 -12.36 -26.26
N ARG A 40 1.21 -12.60 -27.42
CA ARG A 40 0.61 -11.54 -28.22
C ARG A 40 -0.90 -11.56 -28.08
N ILE A 41 -1.46 -10.42 -27.70
CA ILE A 41 -2.90 -10.20 -27.58
C ILE A 41 -3.32 -9.35 -28.76
N ILE A 42 -4.38 -9.77 -29.45
CA ILE A 42 -4.95 -9.01 -30.56
C ILE A 42 -6.19 -8.28 -30.03
N ALA A 43 -6.13 -6.96 -29.99
CA ALA A 43 -7.25 -6.10 -29.68
C ALA A 43 -8.29 -6.11 -30.81
N ASP A 44 -9.55 -5.87 -30.45
CA ASP A 44 -10.66 -5.78 -31.40
C ASP A 44 -10.60 -4.48 -32.21
N LYS A 45 -10.16 -3.38 -31.58
CA LYS A 45 -10.08 -2.03 -32.17
C LYS A 45 -8.89 -1.24 -31.63
N SER A 46 -8.50 -0.17 -32.32
CA SER A 46 -7.66 0.87 -31.73
C SER A 46 -8.51 1.78 -30.83
N ILE A 47 -7.90 2.38 -29.82
CA ILE A 47 -8.58 3.30 -28.90
C ILE A 47 -9.16 4.51 -29.65
N ALA A 48 -8.48 4.98 -30.70
CA ALA A 48 -8.97 6.06 -31.56
C ALA A 48 -10.28 5.69 -32.28
N ALA A 49 -10.43 4.43 -32.69
CA ALA A 49 -11.67 3.95 -33.31
C ALA A 49 -12.84 3.82 -32.32
N CYS A 50 -12.57 3.93 -31.02
CA CYS A 50 -13.58 3.94 -29.96
C CYS A 50 -13.97 5.36 -29.51
N ALA A 51 -13.35 6.42 -30.04
CA ALA A 51 -13.50 7.79 -29.54
C ALA A 51 -14.96 8.30 -29.56
N ASP A 52 -15.75 7.88 -30.55
CA ASP A 52 -17.16 8.28 -30.71
C ASP A 52 -18.16 7.25 -30.16
N GLN A 53 -17.67 6.19 -29.50
CA GLN A 53 -18.51 5.14 -28.91
C GLN A 53 -18.75 5.41 -27.41
N VAL A 54 -19.97 5.11 -26.96
CA VAL A 54 -20.33 5.16 -25.54
C VAL A 54 -20.34 3.75 -24.99
N PHE A 55 -19.67 3.56 -23.85
CA PHE A 55 -19.59 2.27 -23.15
C PHE A 55 -20.23 2.39 -21.77
N ASP A 56 -20.97 1.37 -21.34
CA ASP A 56 -21.55 1.30 -19.99
C ASP A 56 -20.47 1.19 -18.90
N LEU A 57 -19.31 0.62 -19.25
CA LEU A 57 -18.14 0.48 -18.39
C LEU A 57 -16.85 0.51 -19.23
N VAL A 58 -15.88 1.31 -18.79
CA VAL A 58 -14.50 1.26 -19.29
C VAL A 58 -13.62 0.70 -18.19
N ALA A 59 -12.97 -0.44 -18.45
CA ALA A 59 -12.05 -1.07 -17.53
C ALA A 59 -10.63 -1.02 -18.09
N LEU A 60 -9.69 -0.52 -17.29
CA LEU A 60 -8.28 -0.50 -17.61
C LEU A 60 -7.60 -1.64 -16.83
N PRO A 61 -7.05 -2.67 -17.50
CA PRO A 61 -6.22 -3.65 -16.83
C PRO A 61 -5.02 -2.92 -16.21
N ILE A 62 -4.71 -3.23 -14.96
CA ILE A 62 -3.68 -2.55 -14.18
C ILE A 62 -2.32 -3.07 -14.65
N ASP A 63 -1.38 -2.14 -14.89
CA ASP A 63 -0.03 -2.50 -15.32
C ASP A 63 0.68 -3.31 -14.22
N ALA A 64 0.95 -4.60 -14.49
CA ALA A 64 1.74 -5.49 -13.64
C ALA A 64 3.24 -5.16 -13.61
N GLY A 65 3.69 -4.19 -14.42
CA GLY A 65 5.07 -3.69 -14.42
C GLY A 65 5.47 -2.85 -13.20
N LEU A 66 4.64 -2.78 -12.16
CA LEU A 66 5.01 -2.11 -10.92
C LEU A 66 6.16 -2.86 -10.23
N GLU A 67 7.27 -2.16 -10.00
CA GLU A 67 8.36 -2.66 -9.16
C GLU A 67 7.78 -3.01 -7.78
N ARG A 68 7.96 -4.26 -7.32
CA ARG A 68 7.41 -4.70 -6.02
C ARG A 68 7.92 -3.85 -4.86
N SER A 69 9.18 -3.45 -4.92
CA SER A 69 9.77 -2.56 -3.93
C SER A 69 11.00 -1.86 -4.49
N THR A 70 11.14 -0.57 -4.24
CA THR A 70 12.34 0.22 -4.54
C THR A 70 12.95 0.68 -3.23
N GLU A 71 14.24 0.44 -3.01
CA GLU A 71 14.96 0.90 -1.81
C GLU A 71 16.03 1.93 -2.20
N VAL A 72 15.93 3.12 -1.62
CA VAL A 72 16.88 4.22 -1.75
C VAL A 72 17.47 4.54 -0.38
N ASN A 73 18.67 5.15 -0.35
CA ASN A 73 19.36 5.51 0.90
C ASN A 73 19.39 4.35 1.91
N ARG A 74 19.81 3.17 1.43
CA ARG A 74 19.70 1.90 2.18
C ARG A 74 20.36 1.99 3.55
N VAL A 75 19.59 1.66 4.58
CA VAL A 75 20.06 1.46 5.97
C VAL A 75 19.57 0.12 6.49
N GLU A 76 20.34 -0.50 7.37
CA GLU A 76 19.87 -1.67 8.11
C GLU A 76 18.83 -1.26 9.16
N TRP A 77 17.89 -2.16 9.45
CA TRP A 77 16.92 -1.99 10.52
C TRP A 77 17.30 -2.99 11.63
N PRO A 78 18.23 -2.62 12.53
CA PRO A 78 18.77 -3.55 13.53
C PRO A 78 17.78 -3.72 14.69
N PHE A 79 17.53 -4.97 15.08
CA PHE A 79 16.76 -5.30 16.29
C PHE A 79 17.37 -6.52 16.98
N ASP A 80 17.48 -6.45 18.30
CA ASP A 80 17.91 -7.53 19.19
C ASP A 80 16.74 -8.17 19.96
N HIS A 81 15.52 -7.69 19.71
CA HIS A 81 14.30 -8.10 20.39
C HIS A 81 13.15 -8.32 19.39
N LYS A 82 12.00 -8.76 19.90
CA LYS A 82 10.80 -8.95 19.09
C LYS A 82 10.23 -7.57 18.68
N PRO A 83 10.16 -7.25 17.37
CA PRO A 83 9.76 -5.92 16.92
C PRO A 83 8.36 -5.52 17.40
N GLN A 84 8.24 -4.25 17.78
CA GLN A 84 7.03 -3.57 18.24
C GLN A 84 6.54 -2.60 17.17
N VAL A 85 5.35 -2.84 16.61
CA VAL A 85 4.77 -2.00 15.56
C VAL A 85 3.49 -1.35 16.05
N LEU A 86 3.41 -0.03 15.94
CA LEU A 86 2.18 0.73 16.17
C LEU A 86 1.45 0.97 14.85
N ILE A 87 0.17 0.63 14.82
CA ILE A 87 -0.75 1.02 13.74
C ILE A 87 -1.83 1.91 14.37
N PRO A 88 -1.73 3.25 14.28
CA PRO A 88 -2.78 4.13 14.74
C PRO A 88 -3.94 4.12 13.75
N ILE A 89 -5.17 4.07 14.24
CA ILE A 89 -6.40 4.04 13.43
C ILE A 89 -7.39 5.09 13.91
N ALA A 90 -8.25 5.53 13.00
CA ALA A 90 -9.33 6.46 13.26
C ALA A 90 -10.61 6.02 12.55
N ASN A 91 -11.73 6.64 12.89
CA ASN A 91 -12.93 6.53 12.05
C ASN A 91 -12.61 6.94 10.60
N GLY A 92 -13.08 6.16 9.62
CA GLY A 92 -12.79 6.38 8.20
C GLY A 92 -11.41 5.91 7.73
N SER A 93 -10.63 5.21 8.56
CA SER A 93 -9.42 4.50 8.09
C SER A 93 -9.80 3.34 7.14
N GLU A 94 -8.91 3.01 6.21
CA GLU A 94 -9.12 1.89 5.27
C GLU A 94 -8.96 0.55 6.00
N GLU A 95 -10.08 -0.15 6.21
CA GLU A 95 -10.16 -1.35 7.02
C GLU A 95 -9.37 -2.55 6.48
N MET A 96 -9.31 -2.72 5.16
CA MET A 96 -8.60 -3.84 4.55
C MET A 96 -7.09 -3.65 4.65
N GLU A 97 -6.58 -2.43 4.46
CA GLU A 97 -5.18 -2.07 4.71
C GLU A 97 -4.80 -2.40 6.16
N ILE A 98 -5.64 -2.02 7.13
CA ILE A 98 -5.42 -2.32 8.56
C ILE A 98 -5.39 -3.83 8.80
N ILE A 99 -6.43 -4.56 8.36
CA ILE A 99 -6.56 -5.99 8.65
C ILE A 99 -5.41 -6.77 8.02
N MET A 100 -5.07 -6.49 6.78
CA MET A 100 -3.97 -7.17 6.07
C MET A 100 -2.62 -6.88 6.73
N LEU A 101 -2.34 -5.62 7.08
CA LEU A 101 -1.13 -5.25 7.82
C LEU A 101 -1.01 -6.03 9.13
N VAL A 102 -2.03 -5.96 9.98
CA VAL A 102 -2.05 -6.65 11.28
C VAL A 102 -1.89 -8.16 11.09
N ALA A 103 -2.62 -8.75 10.14
CA ALA A 103 -2.63 -10.19 9.90
C ALA A 103 -1.27 -10.72 9.42
N ILE A 104 -0.57 -10.00 8.54
CA ILE A 104 0.72 -10.42 7.97
C ILE A 104 1.84 -10.21 8.98
N LEU A 105 1.88 -9.05 9.65
CA LEU A 105 2.92 -8.74 10.62
C LEU A 105 2.84 -9.69 11.83
N ARG A 106 1.64 -9.98 12.35
CA ARG A 106 1.47 -10.97 13.43
C ARG A 106 1.91 -12.38 13.02
N ARG A 107 1.66 -12.81 11.78
CA ARG A 107 2.17 -14.10 11.22
C ARG A 107 3.70 -14.15 11.17
N ALA A 108 4.36 -13.00 11.00
CA ALA A 108 5.81 -12.88 11.07
C ALA A 108 6.36 -12.86 12.51
N ASN A 109 5.51 -13.06 13.52
CA ASN A 109 5.86 -12.94 14.94
C ASN A 109 6.32 -11.53 15.33
N ILE A 110 5.67 -10.50 14.78
CA ILE A 110 5.83 -9.09 15.19
C ILE A 110 4.75 -8.77 16.22
N ASN A 111 5.10 -7.99 17.25
CA ASN A 111 4.09 -7.48 18.19
C ASN A 111 3.42 -6.24 17.60
N VAL A 112 2.17 -6.38 17.15
CA VAL A 112 1.42 -5.29 16.53
C VAL A 112 0.41 -4.74 17.54
N VAL A 113 0.52 -3.46 17.83
CA VAL A 113 -0.40 -2.67 18.65
C VAL A 113 -1.28 -1.84 17.72
N LEU A 114 -2.56 -2.16 17.66
CA LEU A 114 -3.57 -1.39 16.98
C LEU A 114 -4.15 -0.36 17.95
N ALA A 115 -3.99 0.93 17.67
CA ALA A 115 -4.37 2.00 18.61
C ALA A 115 -5.37 2.98 18.00
N SER A 116 -6.56 3.09 18.59
CA SER A 116 -7.54 4.11 18.19
C SER A 116 -7.09 5.50 18.64
N VAL A 117 -7.13 6.50 17.76
CA VAL A 117 -6.84 7.90 18.16
C VAL A 117 -8.01 8.59 18.87
N ASP A 118 -9.18 7.96 18.88
CA ASP A 118 -10.34 8.40 19.64
C ASP A 118 -10.33 7.85 21.08
N GLU A 119 -11.25 8.33 21.93
CA GLU A 119 -11.42 7.83 23.30
C GLU A 119 -11.96 6.38 23.35
N SER A 120 -12.64 5.96 22.28
CA SER A 120 -13.17 4.61 22.09
C SER A 120 -12.18 3.74 21.33
N THR A 121 -12.01 2.48 21.76
CA THR A 121 -11.30 1.47 20.98
C THR A 121 -12.08 1.00 19.75
N ASN A 122 -13.40 1.20 19.72
CA ASN A 122 -14.21 0.90 18.54
C ASN A 122 -14.13 2.05 17.53
N ILE A 123 -13.80 1.72 16.29
CA ILE A 123 -13.88 2.63 15.15
C ILE A 123 -14.78 2.04 14.06
N VAL A 124 -15.21 2.88 13.14
CA VAL A 124 -15.88 2.49 11.90
C VAL A 124 -14.95 2.82 10.73
N GLY A 125 -14.55 1.80 9.96
CA GLY A 125 -13.73 1.95 8.76
C GLY A 125 -14.46 2.67 7.63
N SER A 126 -13.73 2.99 6.57
CA SER A 126 -14.24 3.75 5.42
C SER A 126 -15.37 3.03 4.65
N GLN A 127 -15.39 1.69 4.68
CA GLN A 127 -16.47 0.85 4.13
C GLN A 127 -17.45 0.36 5.22
N ARG A 128 -17.53 1.10 6.33
CA ARG A 128 -18.46 0.89 7.46
C ARG A 128 -18.22 -0.38 8.27
N MET A 129 -17.07 -1.06 8.11
CA MET A 129 -16.72 -2.18 8.99
C MET A 129 -16.31 -1.68 10.37
N LYS A 130 -16.84 -2.30 11.43
CA LYS A 130 -16.45 -1.99 12.81
C LYS A 130 -15.16 -2.72 13.16
N ILE A 131 -14.17 -1.99 13.65
CA ILE A 131 -12.90 -2.55 14.12
C ILE A 131 -12.72 -2.18 15.59
N VAL A 132 -12.28 -3.14 16.39
CA VAL A 132 -11.92 -2.93 17.79
C VAL A 132 -10.40 -2.88 17.90
N ALA A 133 -9.85 -1.72 18.25
CA ALA A 133 -8.44 -1.52 18.55
C ALA A 133 -8.03 -2.26 19.83
N ASP A 134 -6.73 -2.58 19.95
CA ASP A 134 -6.19 -3.19 21.17
C ASP A 134 -6.25 -2.20 22.35
N LYS A 135 -6.09 -0.89 22.08
CA LYS A 135 -6.14 0.20 23.06
C LYS A 135 -6.38 1.56 22.41
N CYS A 136 -6.60 2.60 23.21
CA CYS A 136 -6.61 3.98 22.74
C CYS A 136 -5.17 4.54 22.67
N ILE A 137 -4.95 5.57 21.85
CA ILE A 137 -3.61 6.11 21.55
C ILE A 137 -2.90 6.65 22.79
N LEU A 138 -3.65 7.16 23.77
CA LEU A 138 -3.09 7.61 25.05
C LEU A 138 -2.50 6.44 25.87
N GLY A 139 -3.12 5.27 25.82
CA GLY A 139 -2.55 4.06 26.44
C GLY A 139 -1.42 3.43 25.61
N ALA A 140 -1.27 3.85 24.36
CA ALA A 140 -0.19 3.43 23.47
C ALA A 140 1.03 4.36 23.57
N SER A 141 0.86 5.60 24.03
CA SER A 141 1.92 6.62 23.97
C SER A 141 3.06 6.45 24.97
N ASP A 142 2.89 5.60 25.99
CA ASP A 142 3.95 5.31 26.96
C ASP A 142 4.94 4.22 26.50
N SER A 143 4.67 3.60 25.35
CA SER A 143 5.50 2.53 24.78
C SER A 143 6.40 3.07 23.67
N LYS A 144 7.57 2.45 23.51
CA LYS A 144 8.44 2.66 22.34
C LYS A 144 8.08 1.67 21.26
N TYR A 145 8.13 2.12 20.01
CA TYR A 145 7.84 1.30 18.84
C TYR A 145 9.02 1.32 17.89
N ASP A 146 9.32 0.16 17.32
CA ASP A 146 10.33 0.02 16.29
C ASP A 146 9.88 0.64 14.97
N LEU A 147 8.56 0.58 14.73
CA LEU A 147 7.93 1.11 13.54
C LEU A 147 6.53 1.65 13.84
N ILE A 148 6.22 2.84 13.32
CA ILE A 148 4.86 3.38 13.28
C ILE A 148 4.38 3.38 11.82
N ILE A 149 3.30 2.66 11.51
CA ILE A 149 2.69 2.61 10.17
C ILE A 149 1.31 3.26 10.21
N ILE A 150 1.14 4.35 9.46
CA ILE A 150 -0.14 5.01 9.28
C ILE A 150 -0.89 4.31 8.12
N PRO A 151 -2.11 3.82 8.32
CA PRO A 151 -2.95 3.28 7.23
C PRO A 151 -3.60 4.41 6.43
N GLY A 152 -4.13 4.06 5.25
CA GLY A 152 -4.87 4.95 4.38
C GLY A 152 -6.30 5.21 4.83
N GLY A 153 -7.13 5.58 3.84
CA GLY A 153 -8.47 6.12 4.04
C GLY A 153 -8.41 7.65 4.15
N PRO A 154 -8.96 8.42 3.20
CA PRO A 154 -8.82 9.89 3.19
C PRO A 154 -9.30 10.55 4.48
N GLU A 155 -10.47 10.12 4.97
CA GLU A 155 -11.10 10.64 6.18
C GLU A 155 -10.32 10.23 7.43
N GLY A 156 -9.97 8.94 7.55
CA GLY A 156 -9.17 8.43 8.66
C GLY A 156 -7.78 9.08 8.73
N ALA A 157 -7.12 9.27 7.58
CA ALA A 157 -5.82 9.93 7.49
C ALA A 157 -5.88 11.38 8.02
N GLU A 158 -6.96 12.11 7.73
CA GLU A 158 -7.15 13.48 8.24
C GLU A 158 -7.43 13.49 9.76
N LEU A 159 -8.19 12.54 10.30
CA LEU A 159 -8.37 12.41 11.74
C LEU A 159 -7.06 12.02 12.45
N LEU A 160 -6.29 11.11 11.87
CA LEU A 160 -4.95 10.75 12.33
C LEU A 160 -4.03 11.98 12.36
N HIS A 161 -4.09 12.83 11.33
CA HIS A 161 -3.36 14.10 11.31
C HIS A 161 -3.75 15.02 12.47
N ARG A 162 -5.00 15.03 12.93
CA ARG A 162 -5.46 15.91 14.02
C ARG A 162 -5.06 15.43 15.41
N SER A 163 -4.75 14.14 15.58
CA SER A 163 -4.37 13.57 16.86
C SER A 163 -3.05 14.14 17.38
N THR A 164 -3.13 14.91 18.47
CA THR A 164 -1.95 15.50 19.14
C THR A 164 -1.02 14.43 19.70
N ALA A 165 -1.58 13.34 20.23
CA ALA A 165 -0.82 12.19 20.71
C ALA A 165 -0.01 11.53 19.58
N LEU A 166 -0.62 11.32 18.41
CA LEU A 166 0.09 10.76 17.26
C LEU A 166 1.15 11.71 16.71
N LYS A 167 0.89 13.02 16.65
CA LYS A 167 1.91 14.04 16.30
C LYS A 167 3.14 13.92 17.20
N LYS A 168 2.93 13.82 18.51
CA LYS A 168 4.00 13.66 19.49
C LYS A 168 4.80 12.38 19.23
N LEU A 169 4.12 11.25 19.08
CA LEU A 169 4.76 9.96 18.81
C LEU A 169 5.59 9.97 17.53
N LEU A 170 5.07 10.50 16.42
CA LEU A 170 5.81 10.58 15.15
C LEU A 170 7.03 11.49 15.25
N LYS A 171 6.93 12.60 15.99
CA LYS A 171 8.07 13.49 16.25
C LYS A 171 9.16 12.78 17.04
N GLU A 172 8.79 12.07 18.10
CA GLU A 172 9.71 11.27 18.92
C GLU A 172 10.34 10.13 18.08
N GLN A 173 9.54 9.46 17.24
CA GLN A 173 10.00 8.43 16.31
C GLN A 173 11.09 8.96 15.36
N LYS A 174 10.86 10.14 14.76
CA LYS A 174 11.85 10.80 13.88
C LYS A 174 13.11 11.19 14.66
N GLN A 175 12.96 11.78 15.84
CA GLN A 175 14.09 12.22 16.67
C GLN A 175 14.98 11.04 17.11
N ALA A 176 14.36 9.91 17.42
CA ALA A 176 15.06 8.67 17.77
C ALA A 176 15.65 7.94 16.55
N SER A 177 15.50 8.48 15.32
CA SER A 177 15.87 7.82 14.07
C SER A 177 15.25 6.43 13.88
N MET A 178 14.11 6.20 14.53
CA MET A 178 13.36 4.95 14.42
C MET A 178 12.52 4.94 13.14
N MET A 179 12.00 3.77 12.80
CA MET A 179 11.32 3.58 11.52
C MET A 179 9.90 4.12 11.58
N TYR A 180 9.43 4.65 10.46
CA TYR A 180 8.06 5.12 10.31
C TYR A 180 7.62 4.97 8.87
N GLY A 181 6.31 5.05 8.64
CA GLY A 181 5.80 4.87 7.31
C GLY A 181 4.30 5.02 7.20
N GLY A 182 3.81 4.80 5.99
CA GLY A 182 2.39 4.76 5.74
C GLY A 182 2.05 4.40 4.31
N ILE A 183 0.78 4.10 4.07
CA ILE A 183 0.31 3.57 2.79
C ILE A 183 -0.82 4.42 2.26
N CYS A 184 -1.00 4.42 0.93
CA CYS A 184 -2.15 5.04 0.28
C CYS A 184 -2.18 6.56 0.49
N TYR A 185 -3.07 7.08 1.34
CA TYR A 185 -3.22 8.50 1.64
C TYR A 185 -2.24 9.02 2.72
N SER A 186 -1.64 8.13 3.51
CA SER A 186 -0.81 8.53 4.65
C SER A 186 0.44 9.35 4.32
N PRO A 187 1.11 9.21 3.15
CA PRO A 187 2.22 10.08 2.79
C PRO A 187 1.88 11.58 2.85
N LEU A 188 0.64 11.97 2.53
CA LEU A 188 0.20 13.36 2.69
C LEU A 188 0.22 13.81 4.15
N ILE A 189 -0.14 12.91 5.08
CA ILE A 189 -0.10 13.18 6.52
C ILE A 189 1.32 13.29 7.03
N LEU A 190 2.21 12.39 6.58
CA LEU A 190 3.64 12.46 6.88
C LEU A 190 4.26 13.78 6.38
N GLN A 191 3.85 14.26 5.19
CA GLN A 191 4.28 15.56 4.67
C GLN A 191 3.80 16.71 5.55
N LYS A 192 2.50 16.75 5.91
CA LYS A 192 1.95 17.78 6.82
C LYS A 192 2.65 17.81 8.18
N GLN A 193 3.27 16.69 8.59
CA GLN A 193 4.03 16.55 9.84
C GLN A 193 5.52 16.90 9.69
N GLY A 194 5.97 17.31 8.49
CA GLY A 194 7.38 17.62 8.22
C GLY A 194 8.29 16.39 8.21
N LEU A 195 7.74 15.20 7.94
CA LEU A 195 8.48 13.94 7.95
C LEU A 195 9.07 13.57 6.59
N LEU A 196 8.59 14.18 5.49
CA LEU A 196 9.00 13.82 4.12
C LEU A 196 10.01 14.78 3.47
N GLN A 197 10.65 15.66 4.24
CA GLN A 197 11.69 16.54 3.70
C GLN A 197 12.88 15.69 3.19
N ASP A 198 13.30 15.94 1.95
CA ASP A 198 14.39 15.23 1.26
C ASP A 198 14.20 13.71 1.20
N LYS A 199 12.95 13.26 1.15
CA LYS A 199 12.57 11.86 1.06
C LYS A 199 12.02 11.48 -0.31
N THR A 200 12.17 10.21 -0.63
CA THR A 200 11.55 9.55 -1.78
C THR A 200 10.46 8.62 -1.29
N VAL A 201 9.28 8.67 -1.91
CA VAL A 201 8.10 7.91 -1.50
C VAL A 201 7.37 7.28 -2.68
N THR A 202 6.44 6.37 -2.40
CA THR A 202 5.29 6.09 -3.27
C THR A 202 4.02 6.45 -2.51
N ALA A 203 2.94 6.68 -3.22
CA ALA A 203 1.68 7.14 -2.65
C ALA A 203 0.50 6.80 -3.56
N HIS A 204 -0.72 6.94 -3.03
CA HIS A 204 -1.91 6.76 -3.85
C HIS A 204 -1.92 7.78 -5.01
N PRO A 205 -2.24 7.37 -6.26
CA PRO A 205 -2.17 8.25 -7.43
C PRO A 205 -2.91 9.58 -7.27
N SER A 206 -4.06 9.58 -6.57
CA SER A 206 -4.87 10.78 -6.36
C SER A 206 -4.21 11.88 -5.50
N ILE A 207 -3.15 11.56 -4.74
CA ILE A 207 -2.45 12.52 -3.87
C ILE A 207 -1.05 12.88 -4.35
N VAL A 208 -0.55 12.25 -5.43
CA VAL A 208 0.83 12.46 -5.93
C VAL A 208 1.09 13.95 -6.20
N ASN A 209 0.17 14.64 -6.87
CA ASN A 209 0.30 16.06 -7.21
C ASN A 209 0.26 17.01 -5.98
N GLN A 210 -0.07 16.50 -4.80
CA GLN A 210 -0.09 17.27 -3.54
C GLN A 210 1.20 17.07 -2.73
N LEU A 211 2.05 16.12 -3.14
CA LEU A 211 3.32 15.86 -2.48
C LEU A 211 4.42 16.76 -3.06
N THR A 212 5.26 17.30 -2.17
CA THR A 212 6.39 18.17 -2.53
C THR A 212 7.72 17.40 -2.55
N CYS A 213 7.71 16.14 -2.14
CA CYS A 213 8.86 15.24 -2.12
C CYS A 213 8.93 14.41 -3.41
N GLN A 214 10.01 13.66 -3.61
CA GLN A 214 10.15 12.83 -4.81
C GLN A 214 9.21 11.62 -4.71
N VAL A 215 8.41 11.37 -5.76
CA VAL A 215 7.48 10.23 -5.82
C VAL A 215 7.88 9.25 -6.91
N ILE A 216 8.04 7.97 -6.57
CA ILE A 216 8.25 6.87 -7.52
C ILE A 216 6.90 6.19 -7.78
N GLU A 217 6.21 6.64 -8.83
CA GLU A 217 4.87 6.13 -9.16
C GLU A 217 4.85 4.66 -9.61
N ARG A 218 5.95 4.19 -10.21
CA ARG A 218 6.09 2.81 -10.71
C ARG A 218 6.41 1.78 -9.62
N SER A 219 6.54 2.19 -8.37
CA SER A 219 6.85 1.28 -7.26
C SER A 219 5.65 1.05 -6.37
N LYS A 220 5.39 -0.22 -6.05
CA LYS A 220 4.36 -0.61 -5.06
C LYS A 220 4.76 -0.18 -3.65
N VAL A 221 6.06 -0.22 -3.35
CA VAL A 221 6.64 0.06 -2.04
C VAL A 221 7.94 0.82 -2.20
N VAL A 222 8.10 1.95 -1.52
CA VAL A 222 9.37 2.69 -1.50
C VAL A 222 9.91 2.72 -0.08
N ILE A 223 11.17 2.33 0.08
CA ILE A 223 11.92 2.42 1.33
C ILE A 223 13.01 3.47 1.15
N ASP A 224 13.02 4.51 1.96
CA ASP A 224 14.05 5.56 1.99
C ASP A 224 14.65 5.66 3.40
N GLY A 225 15.73 4.92 3.62
CA GLY A 225 16.37 4.79 4.92
C GLY A 225 15.42 4.18 5.96
N ASN A 226 14.98 4.99 6.92
CA ASN A 226 14.03 4.61 7.98
C ASN A 226 12.55 4.86 7.63
N LEU A 227 12.26 5.42 6.45
CA LEU A 227 10.91 5.62 5.95
C LEU A 227 10.49 4.46 5.04
N ILE A 228 9.28 3.95 5.22
CA ILE A 228 8.64 3.04 4.26
C ILE A 228 7.28 3.56 3.82
N THR A 229 7.01 3.55 2.52
CA THR A 229 5.72 3.99 1.97
C THR A 229 5.13 2.98 1.00
N GLY A 230 3.80 2.86 0.98
CA GLY A 230 3.06 1.94 0.12
C GLY A 230 2.08 2.68 -0.78
N LYS A 231 1.87 2.17 -2.00
CA LYS A 231 1.07 2.86 -3.02
C LYS A 231 -0.42 2.88 -2.70
N GLY A 232 -0.99 1.80 -2.18
CA GLY A 232 -2.42 1.72 -1.84
C GLY A 232 -2.89 0.31 -1.51
N LEU A 233 -4.21 0.15 -1.29
CA LEU A 233 -4.85 -1.12 -0.91
C LEU A 233 -4.37 -2.35 -1.71
N GLY A 234 -4.32 -2.24 -3.04
CA GLY A 234 -3.87 -3.34 -3.91
C GLY A 234 -2.41 -3.77 -3.72
N THR A 235 -1.62 -3.02 -2.96
CA THR A 235 -0.19 -3.25 -2.72
C THR A 235 0.14 -3.61 -1.26
N VAL A 236 -0.87 -3.74 -0.39
CA VAL A 236 -0.65 -3.97 1.06
C VAL A 236 0.11 -5.28 1.34
N MET A 237 -0.09 -6.31 0.52
CA MET A 237 0.66 -7.57 0.62
C MET A 237 2.16 -7.33 0.43
N ASP A 238 2.55 -6.69 -0.67
CA ASP A 238 3.94 -6.35 -0.99
C ASP A 238 4.52 -5.42 0.09
N PHE A 239 3.76 -4.40 0.53
CA PHE A 239 4.16 -3.47 1.59
C PHE A 239 4.42 -4.18 2.93
N SER A 240 3.52 -5.06 3.36
CA SER A 240 3.66 -5.80 4.61
C SER A 240 4.84 -6.77 4.55
N LEU A 241 5.03 -7.47 3.43
CA LEU A 241 6.15 -8.40 3.24
C LEU A 241 7.49 -7.65 3.11
N ALA A 242 7.50 -6.42 2.61
CA ALA A 242 8.68 -5.56 2.64
C ALA A 242 9.10 -5.21 4.08
N ILE A 243 8.14 -4.90 4.97
CA ILE A 243 8.41 -4.70 6.40
C ILE A 243 9.01 -5.98 7.02
N VAL A 244 8.38 -7.13 6.77
CA VAL A 244 8.88 -8.43 7.28
C VAL A 244 10.30 -8.71 6.78
N ARG A 245 10.58 -8.40 5.51
CA ARG A 245 11.92 -8.54 4.93
C ARG A 245 12.92 -7.61 5.61
N LYS A 246 12.55 -6.36 5.93
CA LYS A 246 13.44 -5.42 6.62
C LYS A 246 13.75 -5.87 8.05
N PHE A 247 12.79 -6.44 8.76
CA PHE A 247 12.98 -6.91 10.13
C PHE A 247 13.73 -8.24 10.24
N PHE A 248 13.48 -9.18 9.33
CA PHE A 248 13.93 -10.57 9.49
C PHE A 248 14.61 -11.19 8.28
N GLY A 249 14.79 -10.41 7.21
CA GLY A 249 15.36 -10.87 5.96
C GLY A 249 14.40 -11.67 5.09
N HIS A 250 14.91 -12.04 3.91
CA HIS A 250 14.15 -12.68 2.84
C HIS A 250 13.51 -14.02 3.27
N GLY A 251 14.21 -14.84 4.05
CA GLY A 251 13.73 -16.17 4.45
C GLY A 251 12.43 -16.12 5.25
N ARG A 252 12.29 -15.18 6.19
CA ARG A 252 11.06 -15.01 6.97
C ARG A 252 9.93 -14.42 6.14
N ALA A 253 10.21 -13.41 5.30
CA ALA A 253 9.21 -12.85 4.41
C ALA A 253 8.63 -13.90 3.46
N LYS A 254 9.50 -14.73 2.86
CA LYS A 254 9.10 -15.85 2.01
C LYS A 254 8.30 -16.91 2.77
N GLY A 255 8.71 -17.27 3.98
CA GLY A 255 7.97 -18.22 4.81
C GLY A 255 6.55 -17.76 5.13
N VAL A 256 6.38 -16.47 5.47
CA VAL A 256 5.07 -15.87 5.71
C VAL A 256 4.24 -15.82 4.43
N ALA A 257 4.83 -15.41 3.31
CA ALA A 257 4.16 -15.37 2.01
C ALA A 257 3.66 -16.76 1.57
N ASN A 258 4.51 -17.78 1.65
CA ASN A 258 4.16 -19.16 1.31
C ASN A 258 3.01 -19.68 2.19
N GLY A 259 3.01 -19.37 3.49
CA GLY A 259 1.93 -19.73 4.41
C GLY A 259 0.58 -19.07 4.10
N MET A 260 0.60 -18.00 3.30
CA MET A 260 -0.60 -17.30 2.79
C MET A 260 -0.90 -17.62 1.33
N VAL A 261 -0.15 -18.55 0.72
CA VAL A 261 -0.26 -18.90 -0.71
C VAL A 261 -0.06 -17.67 -1.60
N PHE A 262 0.88 -16.80 -1.23
CA PHE A 262 1.24 -15.60 -1.99
C PHE A 262 2.54 -15.82 -2.75
N ASP A 263 2.55 -15.56 -4.05
CA ASP A 263 3.74 -15.68 -4.87
C ASP A 263 4.77 -14.60 -4.49
N TYR A 264 5.91 -15.05 -3.94
CA TYR A 264 6.99 -14.19 -3.46
C TYR A 264 8.28 -14.49 -4.22
N PRO A 265 9.07 -13.47 -4.61
CA PRO A 265 10.23 -13.66 -5.47
C PRO A 265 11.23 -14.62 -4.83
N LYS A 266 11.96 -15.37 -5.68
CA LYS A 266 12.89 -16.39 -5.18
C LYS A 266 14.20 -15.80 -4.61
N SER A 267 14.49 -14.52 -4.87
CA SER A 267 15.66 -13.78 -4.36
C SER A 267 15.52 -12.30 -4.68
#